data_AF-A0AAP8GGU3-F1
#
_entry.id   AF-A0AAP8GGU3-F1
#
_cell.length_a   1.000
_cell.length_b   1.000
_cell.length_c   1.000
_cell.angle_alpha   90.00
_cell.angle_beta   90.00
_cell.angle_gamma   90.00
#
_symmetry.space_group_name_H-M   'P 1'
#
loop_
_entity.id
_entity.type
_entity.pdbx_description
1 polymer ?
#
loop_
_entity_poly.entity_id
_entity_poly.type
_entity_poly.pdbx_seq_one_letter_code
_entity_poly.pdbx_strand_id
1 'polypeptide(L)'
;MAIRVSNGSNGFTGWSEFYTTTNTTKASDGTLKAASPVARIVKSLEECQRTDIDEAGFVWCGCGTANDEAEGITLSRLDIGVYVLTGSAGLASEGWQLLPPMDPGGMGELGVVEAEQTENGGLTIRLFKRKYMLSDEGEIVKTKGEPMDVPVNSWIDVRLDMPDDSAFNQMMNQKLQP
;
A
#
# COMPACT_ATOMS: atom_id res chain seq x y z
N MET A 1 -13.18 6.33 -11.55
CA MET A 1 -13.83 6.60 -12.86
C MET A 1 -15.32 6.37 -12.73
N ALA A 2 -16.18 7.13 -13.42
CA ALA A 2 -17.62 6.91 -13.35
C ALA A 2 -18.30 7.07 -14.72
N ILE A 3 -19.37 6.31 -14.96
CA ILE A 3 -20.26 6.48 -16.13
C ILE A 3 -21.65 6.86 -15.67
N ARG A 4 -22.38 7.54 -16.54
CA ARG A 4 -23.84 7.59 -16.49
C ARG A 4 -24.38 7.46 -17.91
N VAL A 5 -25.57 6.89 -18.04
CA VAL A 5 -26.18 6.62 -19.35
C VAL A 5 -27.37 7.56 -19.54
N SER A 6 -27.62 8.01 -20.77
CA SER A 6 -28.87 8.72 -21.07
C SER A 6 -30.06 7.78 -20.93
N ASN A 7 -31.12 8.20 -20.25
CA ASN A 7 -32.30 7.36 -20.04
C ASN A 7 -33.38 7.53 -21.14
N GLY A 8 -33.06 8.20 -22.25
CA GLY A 8 -33.97 8.40 -23.39
C GLY A 8 -35.02 9.50 -23.21
N SER A 9 -35.09 10.18 -22.06
CA SER A 9 -36.06 11.25 -21.78
C SER A 9 -35.40 12.53 -21.24
N ASN A 10 -34.40 13.06 -21.96
CA ASN A 10 -33.61 14.24 -21.58
C ASN A 10 -32.95 14.17 -20.19
N GLY A 11 -32.91 12.97 -19.59
CA GLY A 11 -32.30 12.69 -18.30
C GLY A 11 -31.10 11.75 -18.44
N PHE A 12 -30.29 11.71 -17.38
CA PHE A 12 -29.22 10.73 -17.22
C PHE A 12 -29.53 9.84 -16.02
N THR A 13 -29.03 8.60 -16.04
CA THR A 13 -28.99 7.75 -14.85
C THR A 13 -28.14 8.39 -13.75
N GLY A 14 -28.23 7.86 -12.54
CA GLY A 14 -27.21 8.12 -11.52
C GLY A 14 -25.81 7.74 -12.03
N TRP A 15 -24.80 8.38 -11.46
CA TRP A 15 -23.40 8.00 -11.71
C TRP A 15 -23.13 6.62 -11.11
N SER A 16 -22.49 5.76 -11.89
CA SER A 16 -21.96 4.47 -11.47
C SER A 16 -20.45 4.54 -11.46
N GLU A 17 -19.85 4.30 -10.29
CA GLU A 17 -18.40 4.31 -10.11
C GLU A 17 -17.80 2.94 -10.49
N PHE A 18 -16.66 2.96 -11.17
CA PHE A 18 -15.88 1.78 -11.53
C PHE A 18 -14.59 1.70 -10.74
N TYR A 19 -14.36 0.49 -10.26
CA TYR A 19 -13.11 0.04 -9.70
C TYR A 19 -12.43 -0.91 -10.68
N THR A 20 -11.17 -0.62 -10.96
CA THR A 20 -10.32 -1.25 -11.98
C THR A 20 -8.93 -1.48 -11.37
N THR A 21 -8.08 -2.22 -12.04
CA THR A 21 -6.68 -2.43 -11.60
C THR A 21 -5.86 -1.14 -11.54
N THR A 22 -6.30 -0.06 -12.19
CA THR A 22 -5.63 1.25 -12.16
C THR A 22 -5.93 2.02 -10.86
N ASN A 23 -7.11 1.83 -10.26
CA ASN A 23 -7.53 2.58 -9.07
C ASN A 23 -7.86 1.70 -7.86
N THR A 24 -7.42 0.44 -7.89
CA THR A 24 -7.50 -0.48 -6.75
C THR A 24 -6.20 -1.23 -6.57
N THR A 25 -5.90 -1.59 -5.33
CA THR A 25 -4.90 -2.60 -4.99
C THR A 25 -5.55 -3.81 -4.36
N LYS A 26 -4.91 -4.96 -4.52
CA LYS A 26 -5.24 -6.19 -3.80
C LYS A 26 -4.29 -6.30 -2.60
N ALA A 27 -4.86 -6.40 -1.40
CA ALA A 27 -4.11 -6.65 -0.17
C ALA A 27 -3.60 -8.10 -0.14
N SER A 28 -2.72 -8.41 0.82
CA SER A 28 -2.10 -9.73 0.94
C SER A 28 -3.05 -10.89 1.23
N ASP A 29 -4.27 -10.64 1.70
CA ASP A 29 -5.36 -11.63 1.84
C ASP A 29 -6.27 -11.74 0.61
N GLY A 30 -6.00 -10.97 -0.46
CA GLY A 30 -6.81 -10.95 -1.66
C GLY A 30 -7.96 -9.92 -1.65
N THR A 31 -8.17 -9.18 -0.57
CA THR A 31 -9.22 -8.14 -0.54
C THR A 31 -8.88 -6.95 -1.44
N LEU A 32 -9.87 -6.44 -2.18
CA LEU A 32 -9.70 -5.25 -3.01
C LEU A 32 -9.92 -3.97 -2.19
N LYS A 33 -9.04 -2.99 -2.38
CA LYS A 33 -9.09 -1.68 -1.75
C LYS A 33 -8.94 -0.62 -2.83
N ALA A 34 -9.78 0.42 -2.78
CA ALA A 34 -9.59 1.61 -3.61
C ALA A 34 -8.28 2.29 -3.21
N ALA A 35 -7.34 2.40 -4.14
CA ALA A 35 -6.07 3.10 -3.95
C ALA A 35 -5.13 2.95 -5.14
N SER A 36 -4.45 4.06 -5.40
CA SER A 36 -3.19 4.22 -6.10
C SER A 36 -2.70 5.64 -5.76
N PRO A 37 -1.38 5.95 -5.71
CA PRO A 37 -0.19 5.09 -5.80
C PRO A 37 0.02 4.13 -4.61
N VAL A 38 0.60 2.94 -4.85
CA VAL A 38 0.83 1.91 -3.82
C VAL A 38 2.19 1.21 -3.98
N ALA A 39 2.88 1.02 -2.85
CA ALA A 39 4.04 0.16 -2.72
C ALA A 39 3.71 -1.09 -1.87
N ARG A 40 4.31 -2.23 -2.20
CA ARG A 40 4.23 -3.48 -1.46
C ARG A 40 5.60 -3.86 -0.91
N ILE A 41 5.71 -3.94 0.42
CA ILE A 41 6.97 -4.26 1.09
C ILE A 41 6.98 -5.73 1.50
N VAL A 42 8.02 -6.45 1.10
CA VAL A 42 8.34 -7.82 1.55
C VAL A 42 9.65 -7.82 2.31
N LYS A 43 10.05 -8.97 2.85
CA LYS A 43 11.36 -9.09 3.51
C LYS A 43 12.51 -8.92 2.52
N SER A 44 12.45 -9.63 1.39
CA SER A 44 13.39 -9.57 0.28
C SER A 44 12.78 -10.24 -0.96
N LEU A 45 13.39 -10.04 -2.13
CA LEU A 45 13.02 -10.72 -3.36
C LEU A 45 13.21 -12.24 -3.24
N GLU A 46 14.34 -12.67 -2.66
CA GLU A 46 14.75 -14.07 -2.62
C GLU A 46 13.93 -14.91 -1.64
N GLU A 47 13.42 -14.30 -0.57
CA GLU A 47 12.63 -15.01 0.45
C GLU A 47 11.13 -14.92 0.19
N CYS A 48 10.67 -14.00 -0.66
CA CYS A 48 9.25 -13.86 -0.98
C CYS A 48 8.72 -15.13 -1.67
N GLN A 49 7.65 -15.70 -1.12
CA GLN A 49 6.97 -16.89 -1.67
C GLN A 49 5.69 -16.53 -2.44
N ARG A 50 5.34 -15.25 -2.50
CA ARG A 50 4.14 -14.75 -3.18
C ARG A 50 4.42 -14.50 -4.64
N THR A 51 3.75 -15.24 -5.52
CA THR A 51 3.86 -15.10 -6.98
C THR A 51 3.02 -13.96 -7.55
N ASP A 52 2.20 -13.33 -6.71
CA ASP A 52 1.31 -12.22 -7.05
C ASP A 52 1.85 -10.86 -6.56
N ILE A 53 3.04 -10.84 -5.96
CA ILE A 53 3.67 -9.60 -5.46
C ILE A 53 3.98 -8.60 -6.58
N ASP A 54 4.36 -9.11 -7.75
CA ASP A 54 4.69 -8.41 -8.98
C ASP A 54 3.68 -8.72 -10.11
N GLU A 55 2.41 -8.88 -9.75
CA GLU A 55 1.32 -8.97 -10.73
C GLU A 55 1.31 -7.73 -11.67
N ALA A 56 0.69 -7.87 -12.85
CA ALA A 56 0.75 -6.86 -13.90
C ALA A 56 0.46 -5.44 -13.39
N GLY A 57 1.41 -4.53 -13.63
CA GLY A 57 1.38 -3.15 -13.15
C GLY A 57 2.20 -2.90 -11.89
N PHE A 58 2.82 -3.92 -11.28
CA PHE A 58 3.79 -3.78 -10.20
C PHE A 58 5.22 -4.14 -10.67
N VAL A 59 6.20 -3.33 -10.27
CA VAL A 59 7.62 -3.52 -10.62
C VAL A 59 8.47 -3.52 -9.35
N TRP A 60 9.48 -4.39 -9.30
CA TRP A 60 10.43 -4.45 -8.19
C TRP A 60 11.24 -3.16 -8.06
N CYS A 61 11.33 -2.64 -6.84
CA CYS A 61 12.04 -1.42 -6.49
C CYS A 61 12.89 -1.58 -5.21
N GLY A 62 13.49 -2.77 -5.03
CA GLY A 62 14.30 -3.13 -3.86
C GLY A 62 13.69 -4.30 -3.11
N CYS A 63 13.46 -4.17 -1.80
CA CYS A 63 12.81 -5.23 -0.99
C CYS A 63 11.27 -5.26 -1.15
N GLY A 64 10.76 -4.95 -2.34
CA GLY A 64 9.34 -4.84 -2.60
C GLY A 64 9.03 -4.36 -4.01
N THR A 65 7.75 -4.15 -4.29
CA THR A 65 7.24 -3.71 -5.60
C THR A 65 6.45 -2.42 -5.48
N ALA A 66 6.36 -1.64 -6.55
CA ALA A 66 5.51 -0.46 -6.65
C ALA A 66 4.68 -0.52 -7.92
N ASN A 67 3.48 0.07 -7.88
CA ASN A 67 2.69 0.21 -9.09
C ASN A 67 3.16 1.36 -9.99
N ASP A 68 2.65 1.43 -11.22
CA ASP A 68 3.02 2.47 -12.20
C ASP A 68 2.88 3.90 -11.66
N GLU A 69 1.86 4.19 -10.83
CA GLU A 69 1.70 5.53 -10.27
C GLU A 69 2.71 5.86 -9.16
N ALA A 70 3.32 4.84 -8.56
CA ALA A 70 4.40 4.95 -7.57
C ALA A 70 5.80 4.79 -8.21
N GLU A 71 5.92 4.97 -9.53
CA GLU A 71 7.20 4.90 -10.23
C GLU A 71 8.23 5.89 -9.63
N GLY A 72 9.46 5.41 -9.44
CA GLY A 72 10.58 6.22 -8.92
C GLY A 72 10.85 6.06 -7.42
N ILE A 73 10.03 5.30 -6.69
CA ILE A 73 10.35 4.97 -5.30
C ILE A 73 11.47 3.92 -5.19
N THR A 74 12.05 3.81 -4.00
CA THR A 74 12.99 2.72 -3.65
C THR A 74 12.68 2.19 -2.25
N LEU A 75 12.78 0.88 -2.08
CA LEU A 75 12.52 0.15 -0.84
C LEU A 75 13.79 -0.57 -0.36
N SER A 76 14.17 -0.36 0.90
CA SER A 76 15.33 -1.01 1.51
C SER A 76 15.01 -1.54 2.90
N ARG A 77 15.42 -2.76 3.19
CA ARG A 77 15.40 -3.31 4.56
C ARG A 77 16.67 -2.89 5.30
N LEU A 78 16.52 -2.22 6.44
CA LEU A 78 17.64 -1.74 7.24
C LEU A 78 17.94 -2.62 8.46
N ASP A 79 16.89 -3.13 9.10
CA ASP A 79 17.00 -4.02 10.27
C ASP A 79 15.78 -4.95 10.32
N ILE A 80 15.72 -5.85 11.30
CA ILE A 80 14.57 -6.73 11.53
C ILE A 80 13.30 -5.89 11.70
N GLY A 81 12.39 -6.06 10.75
CA GLY A 81 11.12 -5.34 10.74
C GLY A 81 11.24 -3.83 10.46
N VAL A 82 12.39 -3.33 10.00
CA VAL A 82 12.59 -1.91 9.67
C VAL A 82 12.91 -1.75 8.19
N TYR A 83 12.05 -1.03 7.50
CA TYR A 83 12.12 -0.77 6.07
C TYR A 83 12.13 0.74 5.81
N VAL A 84 12.84 1.16 4.78
CA VAL A 84 12.88 2.56 4.34
C VAL A 84 12.37 2.66 2.91
N LEU A 85 11.49 3.64 2.70
CA LEU A 85 10.92 4.01 1.42
C LEU A 85 11.36 5.43 1.09
N THR A 86 11.93 5.64 -0.09
CA THR A 86 12.31 6.97 -0.60
C THR A 86 11.67 7.24 -1.97
N GLY A 87 11.54 8.51 -2.36
CA GLY A 87 11.01 8.90 -3.68
C GLY A 87 9.52 9.27 -3.69
N SER A 88 8.82 9.09 -2.57
CA SER A 88 7.44 9.57 -2.36
C SER A 88 7.42 10.99 -1.77
N ALA A 89 6.30 11.70 -1.90
CA ALA A 89 6.00 12.92 -1.14
C ALA A 89 5.50 12.64 0.29
N GLY A 90 5.18 11.39 0.61
CA GLY A 90 4.75 10.94 1.93
C GLY A 90 3.74 9.80 1.85
N LEU A 91 3.11 9.50 2.99
CA LEU A 91 1.91 8.65 3.00
C LEU A 91 0.75 9.39 2.34
N ALA A 92 -0.20 8.64 1.78
CA ALA A 92 -1.37 9.23 1.14
C ALA A 92 -2.14 10.17 2.09
N SER A 93 -2.54 11.33 1.58
CA SER A 93 -3.31 12.34 2.33
C SER A 93 -4.78 11.95 2.58
N GLU A 94 -5.28 10.94 1.85
CA GLU A 94 -6.66 10.48 1.94
C GLU A 94 -6.80 8.95 1.93
N GLY A 95 -7.91 8.46 2.48
CA GLY A 95 -8.21 7.02 2.56
C GLY A 95 -7.29 6.28 3.53
N TRP A 96 -6.94 5.04 3.18
CA TRP A 96 -6.03 4.22 3.99
C TRP A 96 -4.58 4.51 3.61
N GLN A 97 -3.65 4.35 4.56
CA GLN A 97 -2.22 4.58 4.36
C GLN A 97 -1.38 3.31 4.46
N LEU A 98 -1.70 2.43 5.42
CA LEU A 98 -0.97 1.20 5.66
C LEU A 98 -1.95 0.04 5.78
N LEU A 99 -1.64 -1.07 5.12
CA LEU A 99 -2.25 -2.37 5.39
C LEU A 99 -1.15 -3.31 5.88
N PRO A 100 -1.28 -3.87 7.09
CA PRO A 100 -0.32 -4.84 7.59
C PRO A 100 -0.33 -6.12 6.75
N PRO A 101 0.71 -6.96 6.86
CA PRO A 101 0.68 -8.29 6.26
C PRO A 101 -0.49 -9.07 6.82
N MET A 102 -1.30 -9.63 5.94
CA MET A 102 -2.45 -10.45 6.27
C MET A 102 -2.14 -11.93 6.05
N ASP A 103 -2.80 -12.78 6.81
CA ASP A 103 -2.81 -14.21 6.55
C ASP A 103 -3.49 -14.47 5.20
N PRO A 104 -2.86 -15.21 4.26
CA PRO A 104 -3.46 -15.49 2.95
C PRO A 104 -4.80 -16.24 3.00
N GLY A 105 -5.07 -16.95 4.11
CA GLY A 105 -6.36 -17.60 4.35
C GLY A 105 -7.44 -16.66 4.92
N GLY A 106 -7.14 -15.37 5.09
CA GLY A 106 -8.07 -14.37 5.60
C GLY A 106 -8.23 -14.39 7.13
N MET A 107 -7.33 -15.03 7.86
CA MET A 107 -7.38 -15.13 9.34
C MET A 107 -6.98 -13.83 10.06
N GLY A 108 -6.78 -12.74 9.30
CA GLY A 108 -6.50 -11.40 9.81
C GLY A 108 -5.03 -11.00 9.73
N GLU A 109 -4.74 -9.84 10.32
CA GLU A 109 -3.42 -9.21 10.31
C GLU A 109 -2.39 -10.07 11.03
N LEU A 110 -1.18 -10.20 10.48
CA LEU A 110 -0.07 -10.96 11.04
C LEU A 110 0.83 -10.12 11.97
N GLY A 111 0.78 -8.79 11.87
CA GLY A 111 1.59 -7.86 12.65
C GLY A 111 0.90 -6.54 12.93
N VAL A 112 1.64 -5.61 13.55
CA VAL A 112 1.27 -4.21 13.70
C VAL A 112 2.26 -3.39 12.89
N VAL A 113 1.76 -2.62 11.92
CA VAL A 113 2.58 -1.76 11.07
C VAL A 113 2.47 -0.31 11.50
N GLU A 114 3.58 0.42 11.44
CA GLU A 114 3.61 1.88 11.56
C GLU A 114 4.49 2.47 10.46
N ALA A 115 4.30 3.75 10.18
CA ALA A 115 5.20 4.51 9.33
C ALA A 115 5.46 5.89 9.95
N GLU A 116 6.68 6.37 9.75
CA GLU A 116 7.17 7.64 10.23
C GLU A 116 7.91 8.36 9.10
N GLN A 117 7.59 9.62 8.87
CA GLN A 117 8.31 10.41 7.87
C GLN A 117 9.66 10.87 8.42
N THR A 118 10.70 10.67 7.63
CA THR A 118 12.06 11.09 7.94
C THR A 118 12.28 12.54 7.52
N GLU A 119 13.26 13.20 8.15
CA GLU A 119 13.64 14.59 7.82
C GLU A 119 14.05 14.78 6.34
N ASN A 120 14.50 13.71 5.68
CA ASN A 120 14.91 13.71 4.28
C ASN A 120 13.76 13.40 3.30
N GLY A 121 12.52 13.40 3.76
CA GLY A 121 11.34 13.11 2.93
C GLY A 121 11.09 11.64 2.62
N GLY A 122 11.94 10.72 3.09
CA GLY A 122 11.66 9.28 3.07
C GLY A 122 10.69 8.85 4.18
N LEU A 123 10.20 7.62 4.13
CA LEU A 123 9.39 6.99 5.17
C LEU A 123 10.17 5.84 5.79
N THR A 124 10.14 5.73 7.12
CA THR A 124 10.54 4.52 7.85
C THR A 124 9.29 3.74 8.20
N ILE A 125 9.18 2.52 7.69
CA ILE A 125 8.09 1.60 7.95
C ILE A 125 8.59 0.54 8.93
N ARG A 126 7.85 0.30 10.02
CA ARG A 126 8.19 -0.72 11.01
C ARG A 126 7.08 -1.73 11.18
N LEU A 127 7.46 -3.00 11.35
CA LEU A 127 6.54 -4.10 11.60
C LEU A 127 6.88 -4.79 12.91
N PHE A 128 5.85 -5.00 13.74
CA PHE A 128 5.97 -5.62 15.04
C PHE A 128 5.08 -6.84 15.16
N LYS A 129 5.49 -7.80 15.99
CA LYS A 129 4.63 -8.90 16.42
C LYS A 129 3.39 -8.33 17.11
N ARG A 130 2.25 -9.00 16.93
CA ARG A 130 1.05 -8.72 17.73
C ARG A 130 1.29 -9.18 19.17
N LYS A 131 1.07 -8.29 20.14
CA LYS A 131 1.09 -8.62 21.56
C LYS A 131 -0.26 -8.24 22.17
N TYR A 132 -0.85 -9.12 22.94
CA TYR A 132 -2.10 -8.85 23.66
C TYR A 132 -1.79 -8.73 25.15
N MET A 133 -2.25 -7.66 25.78
CA MET A 133 -2.09 -7.41 27.21
C MET A 133 -3.46 -7.20 27.84
N LEU A 134 -3.64 -7.72 29.05
CA LEU A 134 -4.81 -7.42 29.87
C LEU A 134 -4.55 -6.09 30.60
N SER A 135 -5.39 -5.08 30.38
CA SER A 135 -5.30 -3.79 31.09
C SER A 135 -5.79 -3.92 32.53
N ASP A 136 -5.53 -2.90 33.35
CA ASP A 136 -5.97 -2.85 34.75
C ASP A 136 -7.51 -2.81 34.87
N GLU A 137 -8.19 -2.35 33.82
CA GLU A 137 -9.65 -2.33 33.68
C GLU A 137 -10.23 -3.67 33.17
N GLY A 138 -9.37 -4.66 32.89
CA GLY A 138 -9.76 -5.98 32.41
C GLY A 138 -9.98 -6.07 30.89
N GLU A 139 -9.53 -5.07 30.11
CA GLU A 139 -9.64 -5.09 28.65
C GLU A 139 -8.46 -5.82 28.00
N ILE A 140 -8.71 -6.55 26.92
CA ILE A 140 -7.62 -7.12 26.10
C ILE A 140 -7.20 -6.07 25.07
N VAL A 141 -6.01 -5.50 25.25
CA VAL A 141 -5.45 -4.47 24.37
C VAL A 141 -4.39 -5.08 23.46
N LYS A 142 -4.53 -4.81 22.15
CA LYS A 142 -3.51 -5.12 21.14
C LYS A 142 -2.42 -4.05 21.17
N THR A 143 -1.17 -4.46 21.38
CA THR A 143 0.01 -3.60 21.40
C THR A 143 1.11 -4.15 20.48
N LYS A 144 2.17 -3.35 20.30
CA LYS A 144 3.38 -3.71 19.56
C LYS A 144 4.26 -4.63 20.42
N GLY A 145 4.58 -5.80 19.90
CA GLY A 145 5.60 -6.69 20.44
C GLY A 145 6.98 -6.37 19.89
N GLU A 146 7.85 -7.38 19.87
CA GLU A 146 9.18 -7.27 19.26
C GLU A 146 9.07 -6.99 17.75
N PRO A 147 10.03 -6.24 17.17
CA PRO A 147 10.15 -6.09 15.73
C PRO A 147 10.19 -7.45 15.02
N MET A 148 9.56 -7.52 13.85
CA MET A 148 9.61 -8.71 13.00
C MET A 148 9.63 -8.32 11.53
N ASP A 149 10.34 -9.09 10.73
CA ASP A 149 10.27 -8.96 9.28
C ASP A 149 8.89 -9.38 8.75
N VAL A 150 8.56 -8.87 7.57
CA VAL A 150 7.39 -9.28 6.80
C VAL A 150 7.45 -10.80 6.57
N PRO A 151 6.38 -11.55 6.91
CA PRO A 151 6.31 -12.98 6.63
C PRO A 151 6.43 -13.26 5.13
N VAL A 152 7.18 -14.30 4.77
CA VAL A 152 7.51 -14.66 3.38
C VAL A 152 6.29 -14.89 2.47
N ASN A 153 5.14 -15.19 3.05
CA ASN A 153 3.87 -15.44 2.37
C ASN A 153 2.91 -14.23 2.40
N SER A 154 3.39 -13.04 2.72
CA SER A 154 2.58 -11.82 2.86
C SER A 154 3.39 -10.56 2.52
N TRP A 155 2.75 -9.39 2.56
CA TRP A 155 3.39 -8.08 2.35
C TRP A 155 2.64 -6.96 3.08
N ILE A 156 3.33 -5.84 3.31
CA ILE A 156 2.71 -4.58 3.75
C ILE A 156 2.32 -3.79 2.51
N ASP A 157 1.08 -3.30 2.42
CA ASP A 157 0.74 -2.26 1.43
C ASP A 157 0.93 -0.88 2.06
N VAL A 158 1.59 0.02 1.32
CA VAL A 158 1.80 1.42 1.69
C VAL A 158 1.22 2.29 0.59
N ARG A 159 0.20 3.09 0.90
CA ARG A 159 -0.37 4.07 -0.02
C ARG A 159 0.39 5.38 0.10
N LEU A 160 0.74 5.97 -1.03
CA LEU A 160 1.66 7.10 -1.10
C LEU A 160 1.01 8.31 -1.76
N ASP A 161 1.46 9.49 -1.37
CA ASP A 161 1.40 10.65 -2.24
C ASP A 161 2.73 10.73 -3.01
N MET A 162 2.65 10.99 -4.31
CA MET A 162 3.83 11.10 -5.18
C MET A 162 4.11 12.55 -5.54
N PRO A 163 5.39 12.95 -5.68
CA PRO A 163 5.75 14.31 -6.08
C PRO A 163 5.09 14.72 -7.41
N ASP A 164 4.74 16.00 -7.56
CA ASP A 164 4.12 16.53 -8.78
C ASP A 164 5.01 16.35 -10.03
N ASP A 165 6.32 16.30 -9.83
CA ASP A 165 7.33 16.07 -10.86
C ASP A 165 7.70 14.59 -11.07
N SER A 166 6.98 13.66 -10.43
CA SER A 166 7.11 12.23 -10.73
C SER A 166 6.76 11.92 -12.19
N ALA A 167 7.39 10.89 -12.74
CA ALA A 167 7.21 10.51 -14.15
C ALA A 167 5.74 10.29 -14.52
N PHE A 168 4.98 9.62 -13.63
CA PHE A 168 3.56 9.39 -13.79
C PHE A 168 2.75 10.69 -13.81
N ASN A 169 2.94 11.56 -12.81
CA ASN A 169 2.21 12.83 -12.72
C ASN A 169 2.51 13.76 -13.90
N GLN A 170 3.76 13.82 -14.35
CA GLN A 170 4.15 14.59 -15.54
C GLN A 170 3.50 14.05 -16.82
N MET A 171 3.51 12.72 -17.01
CA MET A 171 2.85 12.09 -18.17
C MET A 171 1.34 12.40 -18.18
N MET A 172 0.69 12.29 -17.02
CA MET A 172 -0.74 12.56 -16.90
C MET A 172 -1.07 14.02 -17.20
N ASN A 173 -0.29 14.95 -16.64
CA ASN A 173 -0.44 16.39 -16.89
C ASN A 173 -0.24 16.77 -18.36
N GLN A 174 0.68 16.10 -19.08
CA GLN A 174 0.86 16.31 -20.53
C GLN A 174 -0.32 15.78 -21.34
N LYS A 175 -0.88 14.62 -20.99
CA LYS A 175 -2.06 14.05 -21.67
C LYS A 175 -3.33 14.87 -21.46
N LEU A 176 -3.38 15.66 -20.38
CA LEU A 176 -4.52 16.52 -20.04
C LEU A 176 -4.41 17.93 -20.65
N GLN A 177 -3.27 18.29 -21.25
CA GLN A 177 -3.12 19.54 -21.98
C GLN A 177 -3.70 19.40 -23.41
N PRO A 178 -4.61 20.30 -23.84
CA PRO A 178 -5.25 20.24 -25.15
C PRO A 178 -4.33 20.55 -26.33
#